data_AF-A0A1Q7CV30-F1
#
_entry.id   AF-A0A1Q7CV30-F1
#
_cell.length_a   1.000
_cell.length_b   1.000
_cell.length_c   1.000
_cell.angle_alpha   90.00
_cell.angle_beta   90.00
_cell.angle_gamma   90.00
#
_symmetry.space_group_name_H-M   'P 1'
#
loop_
_entity.id
_entity.type
_entity.pdbx_description
1 polymer ?
#
loop_
_entity_poly.entity_id
_entity_poly.type
_entity_poly.pdbx_seq_one_letter_code
_entity_poly.pdbx_strand_id
1 'polypeptide(L)'
;MFFSAAAATRARSRPTRRSRPGLAGTAGGVGLRDATAKLVDSAGYGTATNAFVETHTATAPPSTAAPGSSDIRLPDGHDTDDNSADFTVTAAPTPGTPNVAG
;
A
#
# COMPACT_ATOMS: atom_id res chain seq x y z
N MET A 1 -15.21 42.54 30.42
CA MET A 1 -15.59 41.96 29.12
C MET A 1 -14.61 40.83 28.81
N PHE A 2 -15.08 39.59 28.73
CA PHE A 2 -14.24 38.43 28.46
C PHE A 2 -14.50 37.97 27.01
N PHE A 3 -13.44 37.82 26.21
CA PHE A 3 -13.51 37.17 24.91
C PHE A 3 -13.45 35.66 25.11
N SER A 4 -14.41 34.91 24.54
CA SER A 4 -14.34 33.46 24.41
C SER A 4 -14.14 33.12 22.93
N ALA A 5 -12.99 32.54 22.60
CA ALA A 5 -12.74 31.90 21.32
C ALA A 5 -13.19 30.44 21.43
N ALA A 6 -14.17 30.03 20.63
CA ALA A 6 -14.57 28.64 20.53
C ALA A 6 -13.45 27.83 19.85
N ALA A 7 -12.80 26.95 20.61
CA ALA A 7 -11.89 25.95 20.06
C ALA A 7 -12.71 24.88 19.33
N ALA A 8 -12.69 24.91 17.99
CA ALA A 8 -13.24 23.82 17.19
C ALA A 8 -12.33 22.59 17.33
N THR A 9 -12.76 21.59 18.10
CA THR A 9 -12.14 20.27 18.14
C THR A 9 -12.30 19.62 16.76
N ARG A 10 -11.32 19.80 15.88
CA ARG A 10 -11.26 19.09 14.60
C ARG A 10 -10.90 17.64 14.91
N ALA A 11 -11.91 16.82 15.15
CA ALA A 11 -11.75 15.37 15.15
C ALA A 11 -11.02 14.99 13.86
N ARG A 12 -9.82 14.41 13.98
CA ARG A 12 -9.18 13.72 12.86
C ARG A 12 -10.02 12.47 12.61
N SER A 13 -11.12 12.62 11.87
CA SER A 13 -11.86 11.51 11.32
C SER A 13 -10.84 10.68 10.56
N ARG A 14 -10.49 9.52 11.10
CA ARG A 14 -9.65 8.53 10.44
C ARG A 14 -10.23 8.38 9.04
N PRO A 15 -9.52 8.78 7.97
CA PRO A 15 -10.10 8.77 6.63
C PRO A 15 -10.66 7.39 6.38
N THR A 16 -11.95 7.32 6.02
CA THR A 16 -12.57 6.06 5.64
C THR A 16 -11.74 5.48 4.49
N ARG A 17 -11.14 4.32 4.69
CA ARG A 17 -10.34 3.61 3.68
C ARG A 17 -11.27 3.19 2.55
N ARG A 18 -11.47 4.06 1.56
CA ARG A 18 -12.27 3.75 0.37
C ARG A 18 -11.41 2.89 -0.55
N SER A 19 -11.45 1.57 -0.37
CA SER A 19 -10.93 0.64 -1.39
C SER A 19 -11.89 0.65 -2.58
N ARG A 20 -11.36 0.95 -3.77
CA ARG A 20 -12.07 0.64 -5.01
C ARG A 20 -12.08 -0.90 -5.16
N PRO A 21 -13.16 -1.52 -5.67
CA PRO A 21 -13.24 -2.99 -5.81
C PRO A 21 -12.02 -3.62 -6.49
N GLY A 22 -11.40 -2.91 -7.44
CA GLY A 22 -10.21 -3.38 -8.16
C GLY A 22 -8.94 -3.51 -7.32
N LEU A 23 -8.83 -2.90 -6.12
CA LEU A 23 -7.66 -3.05 -5.26
C LEU A 23 -7.72 -4.29 -4.36
N ALA A 24 -8.90 -4.90 -4.21
CA ALA A 24 -9.09 -6.12 -3.39
C ALA A 24 -9.15 -7.39 -4.26
N GLY A 25 -8.89 -7.27 -5.56
CA GLY A 25 -8.83 -8.40 -6.48
C GLY A 25 -7.59 -9.26 -6.26
N THR A 26 -7.54 -10.41 -6.92
CA THR A 26 -6.39 -11.33 -6.90
C THR A 26 -5.24 -10.86 -7.81
N ALA A 27 -5.45 -9.81 -8.60
CA ALA A 27 -4.44 -9.18 -9.43
C ALA A 27 -4.79 -7.70 -9.63
N GLY A 28 -3.77 -6.87 -9.78
CA GLY A 28 -3.95 -5.44 -9.98
C GLY A 28 -2.63 -4.68 -9.95
N GLY A 29 -2.73 -3.37 -9.86
CA GLY A 29 -1.54 -2.53 -9.70
C GLY A 29 -1.86 -1.19 -9.08
N VAL A 30 -0.87 -0.63 -8.40
CA VAL A 30 -0.89 0.71 -7.80
C VAL A 30 0.34 1.46 -8.28
N GLY A 31 0.18 2.75 -8.56
CA GLY A 31 1.28 3.62 -8.95
C GLY A 31 1.24 4.92 -8.16
N LEU A 32 2.39 5.35 -7.66
CA LEU A 32 2.61 6.66 -7.08
C LEU A 32 3.10 7.61 -8.18
N ARG A 33 2.47 8.78 -8.26
CA ARG A 33 2.86 9.82 -9.22
C ARG A 33 3.28 11.08 -8.49
N ASP A 34 4.28 11.78 -9.02
CA ASP A 34 4.66 13.10 -8.51
C ASP A 34 3.69 14.20 -9.00
N ALA A 35 3.96 15.44 -8.60
CA ALA A 35 3.15 16.61 -8.96
C ALA A 35 3.14 16.91 -10.48
N THR A 36 4.10 16.37 -11.24
CA THR A 36 4.18 16.46 -12.70
C THR A 36 3.49 15.28 -13.40
N ALA A 37 2.84 14.41 -12.62
CA ALA A 37 2.22 13.15 -13.06
C ALA A 37 3.21 12.08 -13.52
N LYS A 38 4.52 12.23 -13.30
CA LYS A 38 5.51 11.18 -13.56
C LYS A 38 5.26 10.02 -12.59
N LEU A 39 5.28 8.78 -13.08
CA LEU A 39 5.27 7.60 -12.22
C LEU A 39 6.62 7.51 -11.49
N VAL A 40 6.59 7.51 -10.16
CA VAL A 40 7.80 7.52 -9.31
C VAL A 40 8.02 6.21 -8.57
N ASP A 41 6.98 5.41 -8.42
CA ASP A 41 7.01 4.08 -7.80
C ASP A 41 5.75 3.32 -8.25
N SER A 42 5.84 2.02 -8.44
CA SER A 42 4.71 1.17 -8.79
C SER A 42 4.82 -0.24 -8.25
N ALA A 43 3.66 -0.86 -8.05
CA ALA A 43 3.59 -2.27 -7.70
C ALA A 43 2.45 -2.93 -8.45
N GLY A 44 2.80 -3.92 -9.28
CA GLY A 44 1.88 -4.86 -9.90
C GLY A 44 1.89 -6.19 -9.13
N TYR A 45 0.71 -6.77 -8.91
CA TYR A 45 0.57 -8.01 -8.14
C TYR A 45 -0.35 -9.02 -8.82
N GLY A 46 -0.15 -10.29 -8.46
CA GLY A 46 -0.92 -11.41 -9.01
C GLY A 46 -0.59 -11.64 -10.49
N THR A 47 -1.61 -11.75 -11.33
CA THR A 47 -1.44 -11.97 -12.78
C THR A 47 -1.52 -10.68 -13.60
N ALA A 48 -1.11 -9.55 -13.02
CA ALA A 48 -1.20 -8.25 -13.67
C ALA A 48 -0.28 -8.15 -14.91
N THR A 49 -0.77 -7.47 -15.95
CA THR A 49 -0.01 -7.13 -17.18
C THR A 49 -0.07 -5.63 -17.49
N ASN A 50 -0.35 -4.82 -16.46
CA ASN A 50 -0.55 -3.38 -16.60
C ASN A 50 0.77 -2.60 -16.46
N ALA A 51 0.71 -1.29 -16.70
CA ALA A 51 1.88 -0.40 -16.67
C ALA A 51 2.47 -0.14 -15.27
N PHE A 52 1.97 -0.79 -14.22
CA PHE A 52 2.48 -0.69 -12.85
C PHE A 52 3.31 -1.91 -12.45
N VAL A 53 3.47 -2.90 -13.33
CA VAL A 53 4.38 -4.03 -13.10
C VAL A 53 5.80 -3.57 -13.39
N GLU A 54 6.66 -3.66 -12.39
CA GLU A 54 8.11 -3.44 -12.54
C GLU A 54 8.75 -4.81 -12.72
N THR A 55 9.26 -5.08 -13.92
CA THR A 55 9.87 -6.35 -14.39
C THR A 55 8.98 -7.61 -14.21
N HIS A 56 8.67 -8.02 -12.99
CA HIS A 56 7.77 -9.12 -12.65
C HIS A 56 6.75 -8.70 -11.59
N THR A 57 5.64 -9.42 -11.51
CA THR A 57 4.59 -9.17 -10.51
C THR A 57 4.99 -9.66 -9.13
N ALA A 58 4.63 -8.90 -8.09
CA ALA A 58 4.57 -9.41 -6.73
C ALA A 58 3.52 -10.53 -6.59
N THR A 59 3.72 -11.42 -5.62
CA THR A 59 2.73 -12.47 -5.31
C THR A 59 1.51 -11.83 -4.65
N ALA A 60 0.30 -12.06 -5.15
CA ALA A 60 -0.90 -11.57 -4.46
C ALA A 60 -1.08 -12.27 -3.11
N PRO A 61 -1.24 -11.54 -1.99
CA PRO A 61 -1.52 -12.14 -0.70
C PRO A 61 -2.84 -12.90 -0.72
N PRO A 62 -2.95 -14.05 -0.04
CA PRO A 62 -4.21 -14.77 0.05
C PRO A 62 -5.28 -13.93 0.75
N SER A 63 -6.50 -13.93 0.22
CA SER A 63 -7.64 -13.26 0.83
C SER A 63 -8.16 -14.07 2.02
N THR A 64 -7.62 -13.78 3.20
CA THR A 64 -8.02 -14.38 4.48
C THR A 64 -8.72 -13.35 5.37
N ALA A 65 -9.46 -13.83 6.38
CA ALA A 65 -10.15 -12.95 7.32
C ALA A 65 -9.16 -12.00 8.03
N ALA A 66 -9.62 -10.79 8.35
CA ALA A 66 -8.80 -9.76 8.95
C ALA A 66 -8.06 -10.25 10.22
N PRO A 67 -6.80 -9.83 10.46
CA PRO A 67 -6.04 -8.85 9.69
C PRO A 67 -5.51 -9.36 8.34
N GLY A 68 -5.61 -10.67 8.09
CA GLY A 68 -5.21 -11.32 6.84
C GLY A 68 -3.70 -11.29 6.59
N SER A 69 -3.29 -11.73 5.41
CA SER A 69 -1.92 -11.56 4.90
C SER A 69 -1.77 -10.26 4.11
N SER A 70 -0.55 -9.75 4.00
CA SER A 70 -0.23 -8.58 3.18
C SER A 70 1.12 -8.77 2.49
N ASP A 71 1.30 -8.13 1.34
CA ASP A 71 2.64 -7.89 0.82
C ASP A 71 3.30 -6.80 1.67
N ILE A 72 4.60 -6.92 1.85
CA ILE A 72 5.48 -5.88 2.35
C ILE A 72 6.57 -5.63 1.32
N ARG A 73 7.10 -4.41 1.28
CA ARG A 73 8.42 -4.17 0.67
C ARG A 73 9.49 -4.70 1.64
N LEU A 74 10.49 -5.42 1.15
CA LEU A 74 11.56 -5.98 1.97
C LEU A 74 12.29 -4.86 2.74
N PRO A 75 12.60 -5.05 4.04
CA PRO A 75 13.28 -4.04 4.86
C PRO A 75 14.80 -4.06 4.65
N ASP A 76 15.27 -4.27 3.43
CA ASP A 76 16.69 -4.36 3.05
C ASP A 76 17.23 -3.05 2.43
N GLY A 77 16.37 -2.07 2.22
CA GLY A 77 16.71 -0.76 1.66
C GLY A 77 16.87 -0.76 0.13
N HIS A 78 16.49 -1.84 -0.56
CA HIS A 78 16.55 -1.93 -2.00
C HIS A 78 15.18 -1.71 -2.66
N ASP A 79 15.25 -1.15 -3.85
CA ASP A 79 14.17 -1.04 -4.83
C ASP A 79 14.84 -1.41 -6.15
N THR A 80 14.59 -2.64 -6.62
CA THR A 80 15.35 -3.25 -7.71
C THR A 80 14.68 -3.07 -9.07
N ASP A 81 13.59 -2.30 -9.11
CA ASP A 81 12.67 -2.20 -10.25
C ASP A 81 12.12 -3.61 -10.64
N ASP A 82 11.96 -4.51 -9.66
CA ASP A 82 11.34 -5.83 -9.83
C ASP A 82 10.41 -6.14 -8.66
N ASN A 83 9.09 -6.09 -8.88
CA ASN A 83 8.15 -6.26 -7.77
C ASN A 83 8.20 -7.66 -7.13
N SER A 84 8.67 -8.68 -7.84
CA SER A 84 8.84 -10.02 -7.27
C SER A 84 10.08 -10.15 -6.37
N ALA A 85 11.09 -9.31 -6.59
CA ALA A 85 12.29 -9.24 -5.77
C ALA A 85 12.10 -8.33 -4.55
N ASP A 86 11.32 -7.25 -4.71
CA ASP A 86 11.17 -6.22 -3.68
C ASP A 86 10.03 -6.49 -2.70
N PHE A 87 9.05 -7.33 -3.07
CA PHE A 87 7.88 -7.61 -2.24
C PHE A 87 7.75 -9.08 -1.85
N THR A 88 7.30 -9.31 -0.61
CA THR A 88 6.98 -10.65 -0.11
C THR A 88 5.71 -10.64 0.73
N VAL A 89 5.01 -11.77 0.72
CA VAL A 89 3.80 -11.98 1.52
C VAL A 89 4.20 -12.25 2.98
N THR A 90 3.55 -11.56 3.91
CA THR A 90 3.63 -11.84 5.35
C THR A 90 2.26 -12.20 5.91
N ALA A 91 2.25 -13.03 6.96
CA ALA A 91 1.03 -13.44 7.64
C ALA A 91 0.47 -12.37 8.59
N ALA A 92 1.27 -11.37 8.96
CA ALA A 92 0.91 -10.35 9.94
C ALA A 92 1.26 -8.95 9.39
N PRO A 93 0.26 -8.17 8.93
CA PRO A 93 0.49 -6.80 8.51
C PRO A 93 1.01 -5.95 9.67
N THR A 94 1.95 -5.04 9.38
CA THR A 94 2.59 -4.16 10.37
C THR A 94 2.23 -2.66 10.21
N PRO A 95 0.94 -2.24 10.13
CA PRO A 95 0.61 -0.82 9.98
C PRO A 95 1.12 0.05 11.13
N GLY A 96 1.89 1.08 10.79
CA GLY A 96 2.44 2.02 11.77
C GLY A 96 3.72 1.56 12.45
N THR A 97 4.26 0.39 12.09
CA THR A 97 5.58 -0.09 12.52
C THR A 97 6.43 -0.46 11.29
N PRO A 98 7.76 -0.65 11.44
CA PRO A 98 8.59 -1.15 10.35
C PRO A 98 8.07 -2.49 9.79
N ASN A 99 8.33 -2.71 8.50
CA ASN A 99 8.07 -4.01 7.87
C ASN A 99 8.98 -5.07 8.49
N VAL A 100 8.44 -6.28 8.67
CA VAL A 100 9.17 -7.44 9.20
C VAL A 100 9.02 -8.55 8.18
N ALA A 101 10.14 -9.01 7.61
CA ALA A 101 10.14 -10.20 6.76
C ALA A 101 9.70 -11.42 7.58
N GLY A 102 8.82 -12.23 7.00
CA GLY A 102 8.30 -13.45 7.60
C GLY A 102 9.27 -14.63 7.53
#